data_AF-A0A964DYI4-F1
#
_entry.id   AF-A0A964DYI4-F1
#
_cell.length_a   1.000
_cell.length_b   1.000
_cell.length_c   1.000
_cell.angle_alpha   90.00
_cell.angle_beta   90.00
_cell.angle_gamma   90.00
#
_symmetry.space_group_name_H-M   'P 1'
#
loop_
_entity.id
_entity.type
_entity.pdbx_description
1 polymer ?
#
loop_
_entity_poly.entity_id
_entity_poly.type
_entity_poly.pdbx_seq_one_letter_code
_entity_poly.pdbx_strand_id
1 'polypeptide(L)' 'MTTITVAGGDLFHIAASRLGDATQWIRIAQLNRLEDPMLSGVTVLMLPPMNPSAGGGIADQ' A
#
# COMPACT_ATOMS: atom_id res chain seq x y z
N MET A 1 5.37 6.35 -10.84
CA MET A 1 5.58 5.42 -9.70
C MET A 1 6.14 6.24 -8.57
N THR A 2 5.60 6.10 -7.36
CA THR A 2 6.00 6.93 -6.21
C THR A 2 6.70 6.03 -5.20
N THR A 3 7.87 6.41 -4.73
CA THR A 3 8.58 5.70 -3.66
C THR A 3 8.43 6.45 -2.35
N ILE A 4 8.11 5.75 -1.27
CA ILE A 4 8.09 6.32 0.08
C ILE A 4 9.01 5.54 0.99
N THR A 5 9.63 6.23 1.93
CA THR A 5 10.38 5.60 3.02
C THR A 5 9.47 5.51 4.22
N VAL A 6 9.29 4.30 4.76
CA VAL A 6 8.47 4.05 5.95
C VAL A 6 9.32 3.43 7.04
N ALA A 7 9.19 3.95 8.25
CA ALA A 7 9.89 3.45 9.43
C ALA A 7 8.96 2.48 10.16
N GLY A 8 8.82 1.27 9.60
CA GLY A 8 7.96 0.22 10.10
C GLY A 8 6.46 0.54 9.99
N GLY A 9 5.66 -0.34 10.54
CA GLY A 9 4.20 -0.22 10.58
C GLY A 9 3.53 -1.28 9.71
N ASP A 10 2.46 -0.89 9.05
CA ASP A 10 1.56 -1.82 8.39
C ASP A 10 1.17 -1.33 6.99
N LEU A 11 1.23 -2.23 6.02
CA LEU A 11 0.92 -1.94 4.62
C LEU A 11 -0.53 -1.52 4.41
N PHE A 12 -1.49 -1.94 5.26
CA PHE A 12 -2.89 -1.49 5.17
C PHE A 12 -3.02 -0.02 5.53
N HIS A 13 -2.35 0.44 6.60
CA HIS A 13 -2.34 1.86 6.96
C HIS A 13 -1.73 2.73 5.87
N ILE A 14 -0.62 2.26 5.30
CA ILE A 14 0.04 2.94 4.18
C ILE A 14 -0.89 2.97 2.96
N ALA A 15 -1.55 1.86 2.65
CA ALA A 15 -2.51 1.78 1.55
C ALA A 15 -3.71 2.71 1.76
N ALA A 16 -4.30 2.74 2.95
CA ALA A 16 -5.39 3.65 3.29
C ALA A 16 -4.97 5.12 3.18
N SER A 17 -3.79 5.47 3.70
CA SER A 17 -3.29 6.85 3.69
C SER A 17 -2.83 7.32 2.30
N ARG A 18 -2.23 6.41 1.51
CA ARG A 18 -1.60 6.73 0.21
C ARG A 18 -2.42 6.37 -1.01
N LEU A 19 -3.38 5.46 -0.90
CA LEU A 19 -4.29 5.06 -1.97
C LEU A 19 -5.75 5.36 -1.65
N GLY A 20 -6.06 5.79 -0.41
CA GLY A 20 -7.44 5.95 0.07
C GLY A 20 -8.11 4.61 0.41
N ASP A 21 -7.45 3.49 0.15
CA ASP A 21 -8.03 2.16 0.25
C ASP A 21 -7.03 1.19 0.88
N ALA A 22 -7.37 0.72 2.08
CA ALA A 22 -6.55 -0.22 2.85
C ALA A 22 -6.33 -1.54 2.10
N THR A 23 -7.29 -2.00 1.31
CA THR A 23 -7.25 -3.30 0.62
C THR A 23 -6.20 -3.36 -0.51
N GLN A 24 -5.75 -2.20 -0.99
CA GLN A 24 -4.70 -2.11 -2.02
C GLN A 24 -3.30 -2.43 -1.50
N TRP A 25 -3.13 -2.74 -0.21
CA TRP A 25 -1.89 -3.20 0.37
C TRP A 25 -1.28 -4.39 -0.40
N ILE A 26 -2.11 -5.29 -0.93
CA ILE A 26 -1.70 -6.45 -1.73
C ILE A 26 -0.94 -6.00 -2.99
N ARG A 27 -1.37 -4.91 -3.63
CA ARG A 27 -0.71 -4.37 -4.83
C ARG A 27 0.65 -3.77 -4.48
N ILE A 28 0.76 -3.11 -3.33
CA ILE A 28 2.03 -2.59 -2.82
C ILE A 28 2.97 -3.77 -2.51
N ALA A 29 2.47 -4.79 -1.82
CA ALA A 29 3.22 -5.98 -1.46
C ALA A 29 3.75 -6.70 -2.72
N GLN A 30 2.89 -6.99 -3.69
CA GLN A 30 3.29 -7.58 -4.98
C GLN A 30 4.31 -6.72 -5.74
N LEU A 31 4.15 -5.39 -5.75
CA LEU A 31 5.07 -4.49 -6.43
C LEU A 31 6.47 -4.50 -5.78
N ASN A 32 6.52 -4.63 -4.46
CA ASN A 32 7.77 -4.68 -3.68
C ASN A 32 8.28 -6.10 -3.42
N ARG A 33 7.58 -7.13 -3.93
CA ARG A 33 7.82 -8.55 -3.62
C ARG A 33 7.87 -8.84 -2.12
N LEU A 34 6.96 -8.21 -1.38
CA LEU A 34 6.71 -8.47 0.02
C LEU A 34 5.57 -9.46 0.14
N GLU A 35 5.70 -10.40 1.07
CA GLU A 35 4.63 -11.34 1.44
C GLU A 35 3.97 -10.89 2.75
N ASP A 36 4.75 -10.29 3.65
CA ASP A 36 4.28 -9.79 4.93
C ASP A 36 3.70 -8.38 4.83
N PRO A 37 2.47 -8.15 5.34
CA PRO A 37 1.89 -6.81 5.45
C PRO A 37 2.58 -5.95 6.53
N MET A 38 3.19 -6.58 7.54
CA MET A 38 3.92 -5.87 8.59
C MET A 38 5.32 -5.52 8.13
N LEU A 39 5.67 -4.25 8.33
CA LEU A 39 6.99 -3.71 8.03
C LEU A 39 7.76 -3.54 9.33
N SER A 40 8.95 -4.11 9.36
CA SER A 40 9.87 -3.97 10.48
C SER A 40 11.10 -3.17 10.04
N GLY A 41 11.45 -2.15 10.83
CA GLY A 41 12.55 -1.24 10.48
C GLY A 41 12.23 -0.27 9.34
N VAL A 42 13.25 0.42 8.83
CA VAL A 42 13.09 1.40 7.76
C VAL A 42 13.17 0.72 6.40
N THR A 43 12.06 0.74 5.65
CA THR A 43 11.96 0.14 4.32
C THR A 43 11.49 1.17 3.30
N VAL A 44 12.06 1.10 2.10
CA VAL A 44 11.59 1.90 0.96
C VAL A 44 10.56 1.08 0.20
N LEU A 45 9.35 1.62 0.09
CA LEU A 45 8.24 1.01 -0.62
C LEU A 45 7.93 1.76 -1.91
N MET A 46 7.78 1.00 -2.98
CA MET A 46 7.18 1.44 -4.23
C MET A 46 5.65 1.39 -4.11
N LEU A 47 5.00 2.52 -4.34
CA LEU A 47 3.55 2.63 -4.39
C LEU A 47 3.09 2.63 -5.86
N PRO A 48 2.09 1.79 -6.21
CA PRO A 48 1.40 1.92 -7.48
C PRO A 48 0.64 3.25 -7.54
N PRO A 49 0.31 3.76 -8.74
CA PRO A 49 -0.56 4.93 -8.85
C PRO A 49 -1.91 4.66 -8.17
N MET A 50 -2.44 5.69 -7.51
CA MET A 50 -3.80 5.66 -6.95
C MET A 50 -4.76 5.23 -8.05
N ASN A 51 -5.42 4.09 -7.86
CA ASN A 51 -6.47 3.63 -8.75
C ASN A 51 -7.71 3.32 -7.88
N PRO A 52 -8.64 4.27 -7.74
CA PRO A 52 -9.82 4.10 -6.89
C PRO A 52 -10.70 2.93 -7.36
N SER A 53 -10.61 2.53 -8.63
CA SER A 53 -11.34 1.39 -9.17
C SER A 53 -10.63 0.04 -8.97
N ALA A 54 -9.39 0.04 -8.46
CA ALA A 54 -8.60 -1.18 -8.22
C ALA A 54 -8.58 -1.60 -6.74
N GLY A 55 -9.25 -0.86 -5.86
CA GLY A 55 -9.52 -1.27 -4.48
C GLY A 55 -10.58 -2.36 -4.44
N GLY A 56 -10.52 -3.23 -3.43
CA GLY A 56 -11.35 -4.41 -3.24
C GLY A 56 -12.84 -4.15 -2.96
N GLY A 57 -13.42 -3.14 -3.61
CA GLY A 57 -14.85 -2.89 -3.63
C GLY A 57 -15.33 -2.00 -2.49
N ILE A 58 -15.03 -0.70 -2.55
CA ILE A 58 -16.03 0.32 -2.24
C ILE A 58 -16.09 1.29 -3.42
N ALA A 59 -17.03 1.02 -4.32
CA ALA A 59 -17.49 2.03 -5.26
C ALA A 59 -18.03 3.21 -4.44
N ASP A 60 -17.54 4.40 -4.77
CA ASP A 60 -18.23 5.70 -4.68
C ASP A 60 -19.32 5.82 -3.60
N GLN A 61 -19.05 6.55 -2.51
CA GLN A 61 -20.09 7.07 -1.62
C GLN A 61 -20.05 8.59 -1.60
#